data_AF-A0A7V6IP23-F1
#
_entry.id   AF-A0A7V6IP23-F1
#
_cell.length_a   1.000
_cell.length_b   1.000
_cell.length_c   1.000
_cell.angle_alpha   90.00
_cell.angle_beta   90.00
_cell.angle_gamma   90.00
#
_symmetry.space_group_name_H-M   'P 1'
#
loop_
_entity.id
_entity.type
_entity.pdbx_description
1 polymer ?
#
loop_
_entity_poly.entity_id
_entity_poly.type
_entity_poly.pdbx_seq_one_letter_code
_entity_poly.pdbx_strand_id
1 'polypeptide(L)'
;MSKKIRFLILGIILLLALIIFVFFYLNKLKLDKKTAGLSVPAINKSSITSGSSDSNKNTTVSNVPDITMTDNNDKTENEIIDESGPFEMLSADDYYAQNSEVINKIKVADSEFIQSEEQVHTSLTESGFVDFPITSEFAMNGEFFESYEISDSSEVKHPIYETFYVTESDDIWTIMVVNDSITALPVSYNMESNRNVEVIVSEKETIFGYDNVSNQFYEIIPNESEFMVIVVDKIDAATLEELTVEVIDAL
;
A
#
# COMPACT_ATOMS: atom_id res chain seq x y z
N MET A 1 17.15 -34.85 -9.23
CA MET A 1 15.95 -34.72 -8.37
C MET A 1 14.79 -35.54 -8.97
N SER A 2 14.02 -36.29 -8.17
CA SER A 2 12.95 -37.15 -8.72
C SER A 2 11.70 -36.33 -9.08
N LYS A 3 10.88 -36.80 -10.05
CA LYS A 3 9.63 -36.11 -10.44
C LYS A 3 8.70 -35.85 -9.24
N LYS A 4 8.64 -36.78 -8.29
CA LYS A 4 7.82 -36.65 -7.06
C LYS A 4 8.25 -35.47 -6.17
N ILE A 5 9.55 -35.17 -6.10
CA ILE A 5 10.07 -34.06 -5.30
C ILE A 5 9.72 -32.72 -5.96
N ARG A 6 9.76 -32.63 -7.31
CA ARG A 6 9.35 -31.41 -8.03
C ARG A 6 7.87 -31.07 -7.84
N PHE A 7 6.98 -32.07 -7.91
CA PHE A 7 5.56 -31.85 -7.62
C PHE A 7 5.29 -31.48 -6.16
N LEU A 8 6.08 -31.98 -5.20
CA LEU A 8 5.97 -31.60 -3.80
C LEU A 8 6.35 -30.12 -3.60
N ILE A 9 7.45 -29.67 -4.19
CA ILE A 9 7.90 -28.26 -4.12
C ILE A 9 6.86 -27.34 -4.77
N LEU A 10 6.39 -27.66 -5.97
CA LEU A 10 5.37 -26.85 -6.67
C LEU A 10 4.05 -26.75 -5.88
N GLY A 11 3.65 -27.83 -5.22
CA GLY A 11 2.47 -27.84 -4.35
C GLY A 11 2.64 -27.03 -3.05
N ILE A 12 3.87 -26.94 -2.52
CA ILE A 12 4.19 -26.08 -1.37
C ILE A 12 4.20 -24.61 -1.79
N ILE A 13 4.76 -24.27 -2.95
CA ILE A 13 4.74 -22.90 -3.50
C ILE A 13 3.30 -22.44 -3.74
N LEU A 14 2.46 -23.26 -4.38
CA LEU A 14 1.03 -22.95 -4.56
C LEU A 14 0.27 -22.81 -3.22
N LEU A 15 0.61 -23.62 -2.21
CA LEU A 15 0.00 -23.50 -0.88
C LEU A 15 0.43 -22.21 -0.17
N LEU A 16 1.70 -21.81 -0.29
CA LEU A 16 2.21 -20.55 0.26
C LEU A 16 1.59 -19.36 -0.46
N ALA A 17 1.54 -19.37 -1.79
CA ALA A 17 0.84 -18.35 -2.58
C ALA A 17 -0.65 -18.26 -2.19
N LEU A 18 -1.34 -19.38 -1.96
CA LEU A 18 -2.72 -19.39 -1.46
C LEU A 18 -2.84 -18.82 -0.03
N ILE A 19 -1.90 -19.13 0.86
CA ILE A 19 -1.89 -18.60 2.23
C ILE A 19 -1.61 -17.09 2.23
N ILE A 20 -0.67 -16.63 1.40
CA ILE A 20 -0.37 -15.21 1.17
C ILE A 20 -1.60 -14.52 0.59
N PHE A 21 -2.21 -15.06 -0.47
CA PHE A 21 -3.45 -14.54 -1.06
C PHE A 21 -4.60 -14.47 -0.05
N VAL A 22 -4.81 -15.51 0.77
CA VAL A 22 -5.83 -15.50 1.82
C VAL A 22 -5.50 -14.51 2.93
N PHE A 23 -4.23 -14.32 3.29
CA PHE A 23 -3.80 -13.32 4.26
C PHE A 23 -4.00 -11.89 3.72
N PHE A 24 -3.61 -11.64 2.47
CA PHE A 24 -3.89 -10.39 1.76
C PHE A 24 -5.39 -10.14 1.63
N TYR A 25 -6.20 -11.13 1.24
CA TYR A 25 -7.64 -10.98 1.10
C TYR A 25 -8.35 -10.74 2.45
N LEU A 26 -7.94 -11.42 3.51
CA LEU A 26 -8.46 -11.19 4.88
C LEU A 26 -7.98 -9.85 5.46
N ASN A 27 -6.85 -9.31 5.02
CA ASN A 27 -6.41 -7.96 5.36
C ASN A 27 -7.12 -6.91 4.48
N LYS A 28 -7.38 -7.16 3.18
CA LYS A 28 -8.21 -6.34 2.29
C LYS A 28 -9.62 -6.18 2.88
N LEU A 29 -10.25 -7.27 3.33
CA LEU A 29 -11.53 -7.24 4.06
C LEU A 29 -11.51 -6.49 5.42
N LYS A 30 -10.33 -6.24 6.00
CA LYS A 30 -10.16 -5.35 7.16
C LYS A 30 -9.89 -3.90 6.74
N LEU A 31 -9.22 -3.68 5.61
CA LEU A 31 -8.98 -2.37 4.98
C LEU A 31 -10.26 -1.80 4.34
N ASP A 32 -11.14 -2.61 3.78
CA ASP A 32 -12.44 -2.19 3.21
C ASP A 32 -13.33 -1.47 4.23
N LYS A 33 -13.08 -1.70 5.53
CA LYS A 33 -13.75 -0.99 6.64
C LYS A 33 -13.03 0.29 7.08
N LYS A 34 -11.84 0.57 6.57
CA LYS A 34 -10.93 1.66 6.97
C LYS A 34 -10.67 2.66 5.85
N THR A 35 -10.64 2.23 4.59
CA THR A 35 -10.15 3.03 3.44
C THR A 35 -10.94 2.78 2.15
N ALA A 36 -12.27 2.68 2.22
CA ALA A 36 -13.12 2.49 1.04
C ALA A 36 -13.12 3.74 0.12
N GLY A 37 -12.10 3.85 -0.74
CA GLY A 37 -12.00 4.90 -1.77
C GLY A 37 -10.60 5.12 -2.38
N LEU A 38 -9.53 4.85 -1.62
CA LEU A 38 -8.15 5.16 -2.05
C LEU A 38 -7.38 3.90 -2.45
N SER A 39 -6.94 3.82 -3.71
CA SER A 39 -5.85 2.94 -4.13
C SER A 39 -4.53 3.71 -4.05
N VAL A 40 -3.96 3.74 -2.85
CA VAL A 40 -2.57 4.17 -2.61
C VAL A 40 -1.71 2.92 -2.53
N PRO A 41 -0.44 2.95 -3.03
CA PRO A 41 0.56 1.95 -2.68
C PRO A 41 0.50 1.51 -1.21
N ALA A 42 0.51 0.18 -0.98
CA ALA A 42 0.48 -0.52 0.31
C ALA A 42 0.33 0.36 1.58
N ILE A 43 -0.87 0.39 2.19
CA ILE A 43 -1.10 1.12 3.46
C ILE A 43 -0.90 0.18 4.65
N ASN A 44 0.20 0.30 5.41
CA ASN A 44 0.37 -0.50 6.63
C ASN A 44 1.01 0.18 7.86
N LYS A 45 0.52 1.36 8.28
CA LYS A 45 0.70 1.83 9.67
C LYS A 45 -0.20 1.05 10.64
N SER A 46 0.32 -0.06 11.16
CA SER A 46 -0.19 -0.70 12.39
C SER A 46 0.75 -0.38 13.55
N SER A 47 0.24 0.36 14.55
CA SER A 47 1.04 0.86 15.67
C SER A 47 1.51 -0.27 16.59
N ILE A 48 2.76 -0.73 16.42
CA ILE A 48 3.42 -1.57 17.42
C ILE A 48 3.88 -0.68 18.58
N THR A 49 2.93 -0.33 19.47
CA THR A 49 3.29 0.18 20.80
C THR A 49 3.70 -1.02 21.67
N SER A 50 4.91 -1.54 21.43
CA SER A 50 5.50 -2.57 22.28
C SER A 50 5.77 -1.98 23.66
N GLY A 51 4.94 -2.38 24.63
CA GLY A 51 5.15 -2.01 26.03
C GLY A 51 6.45 -2.60 26.54
N SER A 52 7.51 -1.78 26.64
CA SER A 52 8.70 -2.13 27.41
C SER A 52 8.56 -1.59 28.83
N SER A 53 8.45 -2.51 29.79
CA SER A 53 8.64 -2.16 31.20
C SER A 53 10.13 -1.91 31.42
N ASP A 54 10.52 -0.74 31.92
CA ASP A 54 11.71 -0.68 32.77
C ASP A 54 11.67 0.43 33.82
N SER A 55 12.46 0.24 34.87
CA SER A 55 12.16 0.77 36.20
C SER A 55 12.97 2.01 36.65
N ASN A 56 12.44 2.68 37.69
CA ASN A 56 13.15 3.48 38.69
C ASN A 56 13.79 4.84 38.30
N LYS A 57 13.19 5.93 38.80
CA LYS A 57 13.82 6.73 39.89
C LYS A 57 12.86 7.70 40.62
N ASN A 58 12.97 7.73 41.95
CA ASN A 58 12.26 8.65 42.86
C ASN A 58 12.70 10.12 42.72
N THR A 59 11.82 11.08 43.05
CA THR A 59 11.90 11.97 44.27
C THR A 59 10.88 13.13 44.14
N THR A 60 9.68 13.07 44.75
CA THR A 60 9.26 13.56 46.10
C THR A 60 8.89 15.06 46.22
N VAL A 61 7.85 15.32 47.05
CA VAL A 61 7.33 16.62 47.59
C VAL A 61 6.31 17.35 46.68
N SER A 62 5.16 17.88 47.13
CA SER A 62 4.26 17.61 48.29
C SER A 62 2.97 18.47 48.19
N ASN A 63 1.78 17.94 48.53
CA ASN A 63 0.86 18.48 49.55
C ASN A 63 -0.52 17.76 49.60
N VAL A 64 -1.06 17.66 50.81
CA VAL A 64 -2.23 16.91 51.35
C VAL A 64 -2.75 17.79 52.52
N PRO A 65 -4.00 17.72 53.08
CA PRO A 65 -5.13 16.79 52.88
C PRO A 65 -6.52 17.47 52.62
N ASP A 66 -7.59 16.68 52.38
CA ASP A 66 -8.63 16.44 53.41
C ASP A 66 -9.42 15.15 53.10
N ILE A 67 -10.01 14.53 54.13
CA ILE A 67 -10.64 13.20 54.08
C ILE A 67 -12.08 13.30 54.59
N THR A 68 -13.06 12.81 53.83
CA THR A 68 -14.27 12.20 54.43
C THR A 68 -14.77 11.04 53.57
N MET A 69 -14.86 9.87 54.19
CA MET A 69 -15.54 8.70 53.64
C MET A 69 -17.04 8.83 53.89
N THR A 70 -17.85 8.48 52.90
CA THR A 70 -19.23 8.02 53.11
C THR A 70 -19.44 6.73 52.34
N ASP A 71 -20.21 5.83 52.93
CA ASP A 71 -20.13 4.39 52.70
C ASP A 71 -21.47 3.82 52.18
N ASN A 72 -21.40 2.78 51.35
CA ASN A 72 -22.50 1.96 50.82
C ASN A 72 -23.59 2.65 49.94
N ASN A 73 -23.62 2.36 48.64
CA ASN A 73 -24.33 1.15 48.19
C ASN A 73 -24.14 0.81 46.70
N ASP A 74 -23.96 -0.49 46.49
CA ASP A 74 -24.02 -1.27 45.25
C ASP A 74 -24.93 -0.74 44.12
N LYS A 75 -24.31 -0.44 42.97
CA LYS A 75 -24.72 -0.88 41.62
C LYS A 75 -23.66 -0.49 40.60
N THR A 76 -22.64 -1.32 40.43
CA THR A 76 -21.72 -1.20 39.29
C THR A 76 -22.38 -1.77 38.04
N GLU A 77 -23.13 -0.93 37.33
CA GLU A 77 -23.26 -1.10 35.89
C GLU A 77 -21.87 -0.79 35.30
N ASN A 78 -21.17 -1.84 34.89
CA ASN A 78 -19.95 -1.68 34.08
C ASN A 78 -20.39 -1.12 32.74
N GLU A 79 -20.35 0.20 32.62
CA GLU A 79 -20.35 0.89 31.34
C GLU A 79 -19.13 0.39 30.56
N ILE A 80 -19.38 -0.53 29.62
CA ILE A 80 -18.40 -0.88 28.60
C ILE A 80 -18.25 0.40 27.79
N ILE A 81 -17.16 1.13 28.02
CA ILE A 81 -16.78 2.26 27.18
C ILE A 81 -16.49 1.67 25.81
N ASP A 82 -17.47 1.78 24.93
CA ASP A 82 -17.33 1.44 23.53
C ASP A 82 -16.46 2.51 22.87
N GLU A 83 -15.14 2.26 22.85
CA GLU A 83 -14.17 3.12 22.16
C GLU A 83 -14.34 3.11 20.63
N SER A 84 -15.35 2.43 20.07
CA SER A 84 -15.77 2.63 18.68
C SER A 84 -16.62 3.89 18.50
N GLY A 85 -16.04 5.03 18.88
CA GLY A 85 -16.46 6.31 18.31
C GLY A 85 -16.43 6.24 16.78
N PRO A 86 -17.34 6.94 16.06
CA PRO A 86 -17.38 6.86 14.61
C PRO A 86 -16.05 7.35 14.02
N PHE A 87 -15.29 6.43 13.43
CA PHE A 87 -14.06 6.77 12.71
C PHE A 87 -14.42 7.67 11.52
N GLU A 88 -13.94 8.91 11.57
CA GLU A 88 -14.14 9.87 10.49
C GLU A 88 -13.24 9.45 9.31
N MET A 89 -13.87 8.97 8.24
CA MET A 89 -13.14 8.59 7.02
C MET A 89 -12.73 9.87 6.30
N LEU A 90 -11.42 10.15 6.29
CA LEU A 90 -10.86 11.31 5.58
C LEU A 90 -11.17 11.20 4.08
N SER A 91 -11.51 12.32 3.45
CA SER A 91 -11.56 12.37 1.98
C SER A 91 -10.15 12.26 1.39
N ALA A 92 -10.04 11.86 0.12
CA ALA A 92 -8.74 11.88 -0.58
C ALA A 92 -8.13 13.29 -0.57
N ASP A 93 -8.95 14.33 -0.71
CA ASP A 93 -8.54 15.74 -0.60
C ASP A 93 -7.88 16.04 0.75
N ASP A 94 -8.49 15.62 1.86
CA ASP A 94 -7.96 15.83 3.21
C ASP A 94 -6.73 14.95 3.48
N TYR A 95 -6.72 13.72 2.97
CA TYR A 95 -5.59 12.80 3.09
C TYR A 95 -4.35 13.37 2.41
N TYR A 96 -4.43 13.71 1.13
CA TYR A 96 -3.27 14.24 0.40
C TYR A 96 -2.84 15.61 0.92
N ALA A 97 -3.76 16.49 1.35
CA ALA A 97 -3.42 17.78 1.94
C ALA A 97 -2.67 17.67 3.29
N GLN A 98 -2.81 16.56 4.02
CA GLN A 98 -2.08 16.30 5.27
C GLN A 98 -0.75 15.57 5.04
N ASN A 99 -0.66 14.77 3.98
CA ASN A 99 0.39 13.75 3.79
C ASN A 99 1.33 14.01 2.60
N SER A 100 1.12 15.07 1.83
CA SER A 100 1.89 15.38 0.63
C SER A 100 1.80 16.85 0.20
N GLU A 101 2.72 17.29 -0.65
CA GLU A 101 2.50 18.46 -1.51
C GLU A 101 1.68 18.03 -2.73
N VAL A 102 0.47 18.57 -2.89
CA VAL A 102 -0.40 18.28 -4.05
C VAL A 102 -0.03 19.21 -5.20
N ILE A 103 0.58 18.64 -6.24
CA ILE A 103 1.00 19.34 -7.45
C ILE A 103 -0.18 19.55 -8.39
N ASN A 104 -1.02 18.52 -8.57
CA ASN A 104 -2.15 18.58 -9.49
C ASN A 104 -3.29 17.64 -9.07
N LYS A 105 -4.52 17.96 -9.51
CA LYS A 105 -5.71 17.11 -9.40
C LYS A 105 -6.38 17.00 -10.77
N ILE A 106 -6.49 15.80 -11.29
CA ILE A 106 -6.96 15.53 -12.66
C ILE A 106 -8.15 14.58 -12.58
N LYS A 107 -9.30 14.95 -13.14
CA LYS A 107 -10.41 13.97 -13.27
C LYS A 107 -10.03 12.92 -14.30
N VAL A 108 -10.38 11.67 -14.03
CA VAL A 108 -10.13 10.55 -14.97
C VAL A 108 -10.68 10.84 -16.37
N ALA A 109 -11.87 11.46 -16.47
CA ALA A 109 -12.48 11.84 -17.74
C ALA A 109 -11.78 12.99 -18.50
N ASP A 110 -10.94 13.78 -17.81
CA ASP A 110 -10.24 14.94 -18.37
C ASP A 110 -8.77 14.62 -18.72
N SER A 111 -8.28 13.41 -18.44
CA SER A 111 -6.89 13.01 -18.74
C SER A 111 -6.71 12.47 -20.16
N GLU A 112 -5.72 13.02 -20.87
CA GLU A 112 -5.25 12.51 -22.17
C GLU A 112 -4.22 11.37 -22.04
N PHE A 113 -3.71 11.11 -20.83
CA PHE A 113 -2.60 10.19 -20.55
C PHE A 113 -3.04 8.77 -20.17
N ILE A 114 -4.32 8.51 -19.98
CA ILE A 114 -4.79 7.16 -19.65
C ILE A 114 -4.58 6.25 -20.87
N GLN A 115 -3.72 5.25 -20.73
CA GLN A 115 -3.42 4.24 -21.72
C GLN A 115 -4.58 3.23 -21.88
N SER A 116 -4.67 2.53 -23.02
CA SER A 116 -5.52 1.34 -23.18
C SER A 116 -4.84 0.06 -22.71
N GLU A 117 -5.61 -1.02 -22.53
CA GLU A 117 -5.09 -2.34 -22.14
C GLU A 117 -3.93 -2.79 -23.05
N GLU A 118 -4.06 -2.67 -24.37
CA GLU A 118 -3.00 -2.97 -25.35
C GLU A 118 -1.73 -2.11 -25.14
N GLN A 119 -1.90 -0.81 -24.85
CA GLN A 119 -0.79 0.12 -24.65
C GLN A 119 -0.02 -0.20 -23.37
N VAL A 120 -0.72 -0.44 -22.25
CA VAL A 120 -0.11 -0.84 -20.96
C VAL A 120 0.58 -2.19 -21.10
N HIS A 121 -0.10 -3.17 -21.72
CA HIS A 121 0.46 -4.50 -21.94
C HIS A 121 1.77 -4.43 -22.74
N THR A 122 1.80 -3.64 -23.81
CA THR A 122 3.00 -3.42 -24.63
C THR A 122 4.11 -2.76 -23.80
N SER A 123 3.81 -1.66 -23.11
CA SER A 123 4.78 -0.91 -22.29
C SER A 123 5.43 -1.78 -21.20
N LEU A 124 4.62 -2.49 -20.41
CA LEU A 124 5.12 -3.35 -19.33
C LEU A 124 5.89 -4.56 -19.87
N THR A 125 5.46 -5.14 -20.99
CA THR A 125 6.19 -6.22 -21.70
C THR A 125 7.56 -5.74 -22.20
N GLU A 126 7.63 -4.54 -22.80
CA GLU A 126 8.89 -3.94 -23.29
C GLU A 126 9.84 -3.55 -22.14
N SER A 127 9.30 -3.24 -20.95
CA SER A 127 10.06 -3.10 -19.70
C SER A 127 10.35 -4.44 -18.99
N GLY A 128 10.04 -5.59 -19.60
CA GLY A 128 10.42 -6.92 -19.10
C GLY A 128 9.49 -7.53 -18.06
N PHE A 129 8.36 -6.90 -17.74
CA PHE A 129 7.38 -7.40 -16.76
C PHE A 129 6.43 -8.41 -17.40
N VAL A 130 6.92 -9.63 -17.66
CA VAL A 130 6.25 -10.65 -18.50
C VAL A 130 5.75 -11.89 -17.76
N ASP A 131 6.13 -12.09 -16.49
CA ASP A 131 5.86 -13.34 -15.77
C ASP A 131 4.50 -13.38 -15.05
N PHE A 132 3.87 -12.21 -14.83
CA PHE A 132 2.61 -12.08 -14.10
C PHE A 132 1.54 -11.34 -14.93
N PRO A 133 0.26 -11.75 -14.84
CA PRO A 133 -0.84 -11.05 -15.48
C PRO A 133 -0.91 -9.57 -15.06
N ILE A 134 -1.09 -8.70 -16.04
CA ILE A 134 -1.41 -7.29 -15.78
C ILE A 134 -2.92 -7.21 -15.53
N THR A 135 -3.34 -6.49 -14.51
CA THR A 135 -4.73 -6.45 -14.04
C THR A 135 -5.21 -5.02 -13.82
N SER A 136 -6.54 -4.87 -13.69
CA SER A 136 -7.17 -3.66 -13.15
C SER A 136 -8.33 -4.04 -12.22
N GLU A 137 -8.80 -3.12 -11.40
CA GLU A 137 -9.96 -3.26 -10.50
C GLU A 137 -11.02 -2.15 -10.67
N PHE A 138 -10.80 -1.17 -11.57
CA PHE A 138 -11.65 0.03 -11.69
C PHE A 138 -11.96 0.39 -13.14
N ALA A 139 -13.20 0.80 -13.40
CA ALA A 139 -13.60 1.36 -14.69
C ALA A 139 -13.40 2.89 -14.72
N MET A 140 -13.37 3.49 -15.92
CA MET A 140 -13.18 4.93 -16.15
C MET A 140 -14.19 5.85 -15.42
N ASN A 141 -15.32 5.32 -14.97
CA ASN A 141 -16.35 6.01 -14.20
C ASN A 141 -16.13 5.96 -12.67
N GLY A 142 -15.10 5.26 -12.18
CA GLY A 142 -14.83 5.02 -10.76
C GLY A 142 -15.54 3.79 -10.17
N GLU A 143 -16.25 3.02 -10.99
CA GLU A 143 -16.89 1.78 -10.56
C GLU A 143 -15.84 0.67 -10.36
N PHE A 144 -15.81 0.12 -9.14
CA PHE A 144 -14.99 -1.02 -8.78
C PHE A 144 -15.59 -2.31 -9.35
N PHE A 145 -14.73 -3.21 -9.84
CA PHE A 145 -15.09 -4.54 -10.30
C PHE A 145 -14.12 -5.62 -9.78
N GLU A 146 -14.49 -6.90 -9.88
CA GLU A 146 -13.60 -8.01 -9.53
C GLU A 146 -12.38 -8.03 -10.48
N SER A 147 -11.17 -7.99 -9.89
CA SER A 147 -9.90 -7.93 -10.63
C SER A 147 -9.84 -8.95 -11.78
N TYR A 148 -9.44 -8.50 -12.96
CA TYR A 148 -9.28 -9.35 -14.14
C TYR A 148 -7.99 -9.02 -14.92
N GLU A 149 -7.49 -10.02 -15.64
CA GLU A 149 -6.33 -9.93 -16.54
C GLU A 149 -6.69 -9.18 -17.83
N ILE A 150 -6.02 -8.05 -18.07
CA ILE A 150 -6.29 -7.19 -19.23
C ILE A 150 -5.90 -7.86 -20.56
N SER A 151 -6.50 -7.46 -21.67
CA SER A 151 -6.20 -8.06 -22.97
C SER A 151 -5.12 -7.27 -23.73
N ASP A 152 -4.15 -7.98 -24.30
CA ASP A 152 -3.02 -7.49 -25.12
C ASP A 152 -3.39 -6.77 -26.44
N SER A 153 -4.70 -6.61 -26.71
CA SER A 153 -5.28 -6.25 -28.01
C SER A 153 -6.62 -5.52 -27.85
N SER A 154 -6.78 -4.84 -26.71
CA SER A 154 -8.01 -4.19 -26.28
C SER A 154 -7.80 -2.69 -26.08
N GLU A 155 -8.74 -1.93 -26.62
CA GLU A 155 -8.79 -0.46 -26.53
C GLU A 155 -9.57 0.04 -25.29
N VAL A 156 -9.94 -0.88 -24.39
CA VAL A 156 -10.54 -0.51 -23.10
C VAL A 156 -9.51 0.23 -22.25
N LYS A 157 -9.96 1.19 -21.44
CA LYS A 157 -9.11 2.04 -20.59
C LYS A 157 -9.51 1.90 -19.13
N HIS A 158 -8.53 1.98 -18.25
CA HIS A 158 -8.69 1.95 -16.80
C HIS A 158 -7.84 3.04 -16.14
N PRO A 159 -8.27 3.60 -14.99
CA PRO A 159 -7.50 4.64 -14.31
C PRO A 159 -6.19 4.11 -13.68
N ILE A 160 -6.16 2.83 -13.31
CA ILE A 160 -5.02 2.15 -12.69
C ILE A 160 -4.86 0.74 -13.26
N TYR A 161 -3.61 0.32 -13.41
CA TYR A 161 -3.21 -1.04 -13.77
C TYR A 161 -2.12 -1.53 -12.81
N GLU A 162 -2.11 -2.82 -12.51
CA GLU A 162 -1.15 -3.46 -11.59
C GLU A 162 -0.62 -4.78 -12.16
N THR A 163 0.67 -5.04 -12.00
CA THR A 163 1.29 -6.37 -12.15
C THR A 163 2.38 -6.58 -11.09
N PHE A 164 2.97 -7.76 -11.06
CA PHE A 164 4.08 -8.09 -10.17
C PHE A 164 5.35 -8.37 -10.97
N TYR A 165 6.49 -8.08 -10.35
CA TYR A 165 7.80 -8.53 -10.80
C TYR A 165 8.47 -9.30 -9.65
N VAL A 166 9.23 -10.35 -9.98
CA VAL A 166 10.02 -11.12 -9.02
C VAL A 166 11.43 -11.21 -9.54
N THR A 167 12.40 -10.76 -8.76
CA THR A 167 13.81 -10.68 -9.19
C THR A 167 14.48 -12.05 -9.30
N GLU A 168 15.68 -12.13 -9.89
CA GLU A 168 16.50 -13.35 -9.80
C GLU A 168 16.87 -13.73 -8.35
N SER A 169 16.71 -12.81 -7.39
CA SER A 169 16.95 -13.00 -5.96
C SER A 169 15.68 -13.33 -5.14
N ASP A 170 14.56 -13.62 -5.81
CA ASP A 170 13.21 -13.85 -5.22
C ASP A 170 12.60 -12.60 -4.52
N ASP A 171 13.10 -11.38 -4.79
CA ASP A 171 12.49 -10.13 -4.27
C ASP A 171 11.20 -9.79 -5.03
N ILE A 172 10.13 -9.51 -4.31
CA ILE A 172 8.80 -9.24 -4.88
C ILE A 172 8.61 -7.73 -5.02
N TRP A 173 8.18 -7.32 -6.20
CA TRP A 173 7.81 -5.95 -6.54
C TRP A 173 6.37 -5.87 -7.04
N THR A 174 5.63 -4.87 -6.59
CA THR A 174 4.36 -4.45 -7.23
C THR A 174 4.67 -3.32 -8.21
N ILE A 175 4.24 -3.47 -9.47
CA ILE A 175 4.37 -2.45 -10.52
C ILE A 175 2.99 -1.88 -10.78
N MET A 176 2.84 -0.55 -10.65
CA MET A 176 1.59 0.15 -10.95
C MET A 176 1.77 1.17 -12.06
N VAL A 177 0.77 1.27 -12.93
CA VAL A 177 0.64 2.35 -13.92
C VAL A 177 -0.61 3.16 -13.60
N VAL A 178 -0.42 4.44 -13.28
CA VAL A 178 -1.48 5.41 -13.01
C VAL A 178 -1.22 6.65 -13.85
N ASN A 179 -2.15 7.00 -14.74
CA ASN A 179 -2.06 8.22 -15.55
C ASN A 179 -0.72 8.36 -16.34
N ASP A 180 -0.31 7.29 -17.04
CA ASP A 180 0.99 7.15 -17.76
C ASP A 180 2.24 7.14 -16.86
N SER A 181 2.10 7.33 -15.55
CA SER A 181 3.20 7.21 -14.60
C SER A 181 3.33 5.78 -14.11
N ILE A 182 4.51 5.18 -14.34
CA ILE A 182 4.90 3.91 -13.73
C ILE A 182 5.52 4.15 -12.35
N THR A 183 5.21 3.29 -11.39
CA THR A 183 5.85 3.23 -10.06
C THR A 183 6.07 1.76 -9.66
N ALA A 184 7.10 1.51 -8.85
CA ALA A 184 7.45 0.17 -8.37
C ALA A 184 7.63 0.16 -6.84
N LEU A 185 7.01 -0.80 -6.17
CA LEU A 185 7.06 -0.97 -4.72
C LEU A 185 7.88 -2.22 -4.41
N PRO A 186 9.00 -2.14 -3.69
CA PRO A 186 9.73 -3.31 -3.25
C PRO A 186 9.01 -3.94 -2.05
N VAL A 187 8.06 -4.84 -2.32
CA VAL A 187 7.20 -5.48 -1.31
C VAL A 187 8.04 -6.26 -0.31
N SER A 188 9.04 -7.03 -0.76
CA SER A 188 9.96 -7.74 0.13
C SER A 188 10.71 -6.77 1.06
N TYR A 189 11.30 -5.70 0.50
CA TYR A 189 12.01 -4.70 1.28
C TYR A 189 11.10 -3.99 2.30
N ASN A 190 9.93 -3.50 1.89
CA ASN A 190 9.01 -2.78 2.78
C ASN A 190 8.46 -3.68 3.91
N MET A 191 8.43 -5.01 3.71
CA MET A 191 8.05 -5.97 4.76
C MET A 191 9.18 -6.34 5.73
N GLU A 192 10.44 -6.32 5.28
CA GLU A 192 11.61 -6.76 6.06
C GLU A 192 12.46 -5.62 6.63
N SER A 193 12.33 -4.42 6.06
CA SER A 193 13.11 -3.24 6.46
C SER A 193 12.78 -2.78 7.89
N ASN A 194 13.80 -2.22 8.55
CA ASN A 194 13.64 -1.56 9.85
C ASN A 194 13.39 -0.05 9.70
N ARG A 195 13.20 0.46 8.47
CA ARG A 195 12.78 1.86 8.24
C ARG A 195 11.34 2.06 8.73
N ASN A 196 11.05 3.23 9.31
CA ASN A 196 9.71 3.58 9.81
C ASN A 196 8.78 4.14 8.71
N VAL A 197 9.25 4.14 7.46
CA VAL A 197 8.58 4.65 6.27
C VAL A 197 8.80 3.67 5.13
N GLU A 198 7.78 3.48 4.29
CA GLU A 198 7.84 2.62 3.13
C GLU A 198 8.59 3.31 1.98
N VAL A 199 9.30 2.52 1.17
CA VAL A 199 9.98 2.97 -0.05
C VAL A 199 9.04 2.79 -1.25
N ILE A 200 9.05 3.77 -2.15
CA ILE A 200 8.47 3.67 -3.49
C ILE A 200 9.50 4.13 -4.52
N VAL A 201 9.61 3.41 -5.63
CA VAL A 201 10.46 3.77 -6.75
C VAL A 201 9.61 4.44 -7.84
N SER A 202 10.09 5.56 -8.37
CA SER A 202 9.42 6.36 -9.39
C SER A 202 10.44 6.88 -10.41
N GLU A 203 9.99 7.21 -11.62
CA GLU A 203 10.82 7.91 -12.61
C GLU A 203 10.93 9.43 -12.33
N LYS A 204 10.23 9.92 -11.30
CA LYS A 204 10.15 11.33 -10.90
C LYS A 204 10.03 11.47 -9.38
N GLU A 205 10.30 12.66 -8.87
CA GLU A 205 9.99 13.03 -7.47
C GLU A 205 8.47 13.01 -7.18
N THR A 206 7.63 13.19 -8.22
CA THR A 206 6.18 13.03 -8.12
C THR A 206 5.74 11.58 -8.32
N ILE A 207 4.64 11.21 -7.66
CA ILE A 207 3.88 9.98 -7.91
C ILE A 207 2.40 10.32 -8.14
N PHE A 208 1.67 9.40 -8.77
CA PHE A 208 0.23 9.51 -8.97
C PHE A 208 -0.54 8.56 -8.05
N GLY A 209 -1.44 9.12 -7.25
CA GLY A 209 -2.47 8.37 -6.54
C GLY A 209 -3.82 8.42 -7.27
N TYR A 210 -4.66 7.40 -7.10
CA TYR A 210 -6.03 7.37 -7.62
C TYR A 210 -7.06 7.22 -6.49
N ASP A 211 -8.11 8.03 -6.54
CA ASP A 211 -9.29 7.93 -5.68
C ASP A 211 -10.53 7.70 -6.53
N ASN A 212 -11.22 6.58 -6.32
CA ASN A 212 -12.36 6.18 -7.13
C ASN A 212 -13.67 6.87 -6.70
N VAL A 213 -13.72 7.39 -5.47
CA VAL A 213 -14.91 8.08 -4.91
C VAL A 213 -15.14 9.43 -5.57
N SER A 214 -14.09 10.23 -5.75
CA SER A 214 -14.12 11.47 -6.54
C SER A 214 -13.78 11.25 -8.02
N ASN A 215 -13.27 10.06 -8.36
CA ASN A 215 -12.79 9.64 -9.68
C ASN A 215 -11.72 10.59 -10.24
N GLN A 216 -10.67 10.80 -9.45
CA GLN A 216 -9.57 11.73 -9.72
C GLN A 216 -8.21 11.09 -9.45
N PHE A 217 -7.24 11.54 -10.25
CA PHE A 217 -5.81 11.38 -9.97
C PHE A 217 -5.28 12.56 -9.16
N TYR A 218 -4.33 12.27 -8.30
CA TYR A 218 -3.59 13.23 -7.50
C TYR A 218 -2.11 13.09 -7.84
N GLU A 219 -1.54 14.09 -8.50
CA GLU A 219 -0.08 14.19 -8.67
C GLU A 219 0.49 14.83 -7.39
N ILE A 220 1.35 14.11 -6.70
CA ILE A 220 1.85 14.50 -5.38
C ILE A 220 3.36 14.32 -5.24
N ILE A 221 3.97 15.11 -4.37
CA ILE A 221 5.24 14.77 -3.72
C ILE A 221 4.90 14.30 -2.30
N PRO A 222 5.03 13.01 -1.96
CA PRO A 222 4.76 12.50 -0.62
C PRO A 222 5.63 13.17 0.44
N ASN A 223 5.10 13.34 1.66
CA ASN A 223 5.94 13.66 2.81
C ASN A 223 6.86 12.47 3.12
N GLU A 224 8.12 12.72 3.49
CA GLU A 224 9.11 11.71 3.90
C GLU A 224 8.68 10.85 5.12
N SER A 225 7.59 11.22 5.81
CA SER A 225 6.97 10.44 6.90
C SER A 225 5.97 9.39 6.42
N GLU A 226 5.57 9.45 5.15
CA GLU A 226 4.57 8.57 4.54
C GLU A 226 5.20 7.67 3.47
N PHE A 227 5.97 8.24 2.54
CA PHE A 227 6.80 7.47 1.61
C PHE A 227 8.17 8.13 1.40
N MET A 228 9.19 7.29 1.26
CA MET A 228 10.46 7.69 0.66
C MET A 228 10.42 7.38 -0.84
N VAL A 229 10.46 8.42 -1.67
CA VAL A 229 10.53 8.26 -3.14
C VAL A 229 11.99 8.11 -3.57
N ILE A 230 12.34 6.96 -4.14
CA ILE A 230 13.61 6.74 -4.84
C ILE A 230 13.37 7.03 -6.32
N VAL A 231 14.13 7.99 -6.87
CA VAL A 231 14.04 8.38 -8.28
C VAL A 231 15.06 7.60 -9.11
N VAL A 232 14.59 6.95 -10.18
CA VAL A 232 15.41 6.24 -11.16
C VAL A 232 15.18 6.80 -12.57
N ASP A 233 16.12 6.55 -13.50
CA ASP A 233 15.99 7.02 -14.89
C ASP A 233 14.86 6.31 -15.66
N LYS A 234 14.56 5.05 -15.33
CA LYS A 234 13.51 4.21 -15.93
C LYS A 234 13.10 3.08 -14.99
N ILE A 235 11.82 2.72 -14.96
CA ILE A 235 11.34 1.50 -14.30
C ILE A 235 11.23 0.38 -15.33
N ASP A 236 12.19 -0.55 -15.27
CA ASP A 236 12.16 -1.83 -15.98
C ASP A 236 12.84 -2.92 -15.16
N ALA A 237 12.65 -4.18 -15.58
CA ALA A 237 13.20 -5.36 -14.92
C ALA A 237 14.71 -5.22 -14.63
N ALA A 238 15.50 -4.69 -15.57
CA ALA A 238 16.94 -4.55 -15.39
C ALA A 238 17.30 -3.54 -14.29
N THR A 239 16.56 -2.44 -14.17
CA THR A 239 16.73 -1.49 -13.06
C THR A 239 16.34 -2.11 -11.72
N LEU A 240 15.26 -2.90 -11.67
CA LEU A 240 14.80 -3.52 -10.42
C LEU A 240 15.72 -4.65 -9.93
N GLU A 241 16.43 -5.36 -10.81
CA GLU A 241 17.50 -6.30 -10.41
C GLU A 241 18.67 -5.59 -9.71
N GLU A 242 18.96 -4.33 -10.02
CA GLU A 242 20.06 -3.56 -9.41
C GLU A 242 19.68 -2.96 -8.04
N LEU A 243 18.38 -2.84 -7.74
CA LEU A 243 17.87 -2.27 -6.48
C LEU A 243 17.75 -3.31 -5.36
N THR A 244 18.87 -3.93 -4.98
CA THR A 244 18.91 -4.86 -3.82
C THR A 244 18.62 -4.14 -2.50
N VAL A 245 18.31 -4.90 -1.45
CA VAL A 245 18.13 -4.38 -0.08
C VAL A 245 19.29 -3.48 0.36
N GLU A 246 20.54 -3.88 0.10
CA GLU A 246 21.73 -3.09 0.46
C GLU A 246 21.88 -1.80 -0.37
N VAL A 247 21.40 -1.80 -1.62
CA VAL A 247 21.42 -0.62 -2.48
C VAL A 247 20.35 0.37 -2.02
N ILE A 248 19.13 -0.10 -1.76
CA ILE A 248 18.04 0.71 -1.20
C ILE A 248 18.42 1.27 0.17
N ASP A 249 19.10 0.49 1.03
CA ASP A 249 19.55 0.96 2.34
C ASP A 249 20.68 2.00 2.29
N ALA A 250 21.43 2.07 1.18
CA ALA A 250 22.51 3.03 0.96
C ALA A 250 22.04 4.38 0.36
N LEU A 251 20.75 4.49 0.02
CA LEU A 251 20.06 5.70 -0.44
C LEU A 251 19.34 6.40 0.73
#